data_AF-A0A2N1JV13-F1
#
_entry.id   AF-A0A2N1JV13-F1
#
_cell.length_a   1.000
_cell.length_b   1.000
_cell.length_c   1.000
_cell.angle_alpha   90.00
_cell.angle_beta   90.00
_cell.angle_gamma   90.00
#
_symmetry.space_group_name_H-M   'P 1'
#
loop_
_entity.id
_entity.type
_entity.pdbx_description
1 polymer ?
#
loop_
_entity_poly.entity_id
_entity_poly.type
_entity_poly.pdbx_seq_one_letter_code
_entity_poly.pdbx_strand_id
1 'polypeptide(L)' 'MLFTEELRNHVGELVQVVTAVEVVAGILLSVTDGAVSVRTSPSYGPPEDVVVRIPIISYVRLEG' A
#
# COMPACT_ATOMS: atom_id res chain seq x y z
N MET A 1 11.11 5.62 14.05
CA MET A 1 11.16 4.53 13.06
C MET A 1 10.94 5.12 11.69
N LEU A 2 11.67 4.68 10.66
CA LEU A 2 11.39 5.14 9.30
C LEU A 2 10.02 4.56 8.87
N PHE A 3 9.19 5.39 8.24
CA PHE A 3 7.89 4.98 7.68
C PHE A 3 7.99 3.69 6.83
N THR A 4 9.06 3.54 6.03
CA THR A 4 9.33 2.35 5.23
C THR A 4 9.71 1.11 6.03
N GLU A 5 10.44 1.28 7.13
CA GLU A 5 10.81 0.16 8.01
C GLU A 5 9.57 -0.40 8.67
N GLU A 6 8.66 0.46 9.13
CA GLU A 6 7.41 0.01 9.73
C GLU A 6 6.53 -0.69 8.70
N LEU A 7 6.35 -0.10 7.52
CA LEU A 7 5.54 -0.72 6.46
C LEU A 7 6.07 -2.10 6.04
N ARG A 8 7.38 -2.34 6.10
CA ARG A 8 7.98 -3.65 5.81
C ARG A 8 7.52 -4.73 6.78
N ASN A 9 7.20 -4.38 8.02
CA ASN A 9 6.69 -5.32 9.02
C ASN A 9 5.28 -5.82 8.69
N HIS A 10 4.55 -5.10 7.83
CA HIS A 10 3.16 -5.39 7.45
C HIS A 10 3.04 -5.98 6.03
N VAL A 11 4.13 -6.46 5.43
CA VAL A 11 4.09 -7.14 4.14
C VAL A 11 3.27 -8.43 4.27
N GLY A 12 2.29 -8.61 3.39
CA GLY A 12 1.31 -9.69 3.42
C GLY A 12 -0.01 -9.33 4.10
N GLU A 13 -0.11 -8.17 4.75
CA GLU A 13 -1.32 -7.72 5.44
C GLU A 13 -2.20 -6.84 4.54
N LEU A 14 -3.46 -6.70 4.95
CA LEU A 14 -4.41 -5.80 4.29
C LEU A 14 -4.14 -4.36 4.71
N VAL A 15 -3.92 -3.49 3.71
CA VAL A 15 -3.60 -2.08 3.92
C VAL A 15 -4.47 -1.21 3.02
N GLN A 16 -4.65 0.04 3.44
CA GLN A 16 -5.19 1.11 2.61
C GLN A 16 -4.14 2.20 2.47
N VAL A 17 -3.62 2.35 1.26
CA VAL A 17 -2.67 3.41 0.89
C VAL A 17 -3.48 4.62 0.42
N VAL A 18 -3.39 5.71 1.17
CA VAL A 18 -4.13 6.95 0.87
C VAL A 18 -3.18 7.96 0.26
N THR A 19 -3.51 8.41 -0.94
CA THR A 19 -2.82 9.51 -1.64
C THR A 19 -3.70 10.76 -1.63
N ALA A 20 -3.23 11.85 -2.25
CA ALA A 20 -4.03 13.05 -2.42
C ALA A 20 -5.23 12.89 -3.38
N VAL A 21 -5.21 11.88 -4.25
CA VAL A 21 -6.18 11.71 -5.35
C VAL A 21 -7.03 10.46 -5.23
N GLU A 22 -6.50 9.39 -4.61
CA GLU A 22 -7.19 8.10 -4.52
C GLU A 22 -6.76 7.29 -3.31
N VAL A 23 -7.56 6.26 -3.00
CA VAL A 23 -7.30 5.25 -1.97
C VAL A 23 -7.09 3.90 -2.66
N VAL A 24 -5.92 3.31 -2.47
CA VAL A 24 -5.59 1.97 -2.97
C VAL A 24 -5.68 0.98 -1.81
N ALA A 25 -6.71 0.13 -1.82
CA ALA A 25 -6.92 -0.90 -0.80
C ALA A 25 -6.54 -2.28 -1.32
N GLY A 26 -5.78 -3.03 -0.53
CA GLY A 26 -5.33 -4.36 -0.94
C GLY A 26 -4.24 -4.94 -0.04
N ILE A 27 -3.62 -6.03 -0.51
CA ILE A 27 -2.54 -6.70 0.21
C ILE A 27 -1.21 -6.03 -0.10
N LEU A 28 -0.47 -5.64 0.92
CA LEU A 28 0.88 -5.08 0.77
C LEU A 28 1.85 -6.17 0.31
N LEU A 29 2.36 -6.08 -0.92
CA LEU A 29 3.24 -7.10 -1.49
C LEU A 29 4.72 -6.83 -1.18
N SER A 30 5.14 -5.58 -1.27
CA SER A 30 6.53 -5.20 -1.05
C SER A 30 6.69 -3.70 -0.78
N VAL A 31 7.78 -3.36 -0.09
CA VAL A 31 8.11 -1.99 0.31
C VAL A 31 9.59 -1.75 0.01
N THR A 32 9.85 -0.88 -0.95
CA THR A 32 11.18 -0.40 -1.32
C THR A 32 11.44 0.98 -0.71
N ASP A 33 12.62 1.54 -0.92
CA ASP A 33 12.93 2.89 -0.43
C ASP A 33 12.18 4.00 -1.19
N GLY A 34 11.60 3.70 -2.36
CA GLY A 34 10.91 4.69 -3.20
C GLY A 34 9.44 4.41 -3.47
N ALA A 35 8.96 3.18 -3.28
CA ALA A 35 7.62 2.77 -3.62
C ALA A 35 7.12 1.57 -2.80
N VAL A 36 5.79 1.45 -2.73
CA VAL A 36 5.06 0.31 -2.19
C VAL A 36 4.27 -0.37 -3.30
N SER A 37 4.22 -1.69 -3.28
CA SER A 37 3.41 -2.47 -4.21
C SER A 37 2.24 -3.09 -3.48
N VAL A 38 1.03 -2.90 -3.99
CA VAL A 38 -0.22 -3.39 -3.39
C VAL A 38 -0.98 -4.21 -4.42
N ARG A 39 -1.39 -5.43 -4.08
CA ARG A 39 -2.35 -6.20 -4.87
C ARG A 39 -3.75 -5.76 -4.48
N THR A 40 -4.44 -5.09 -5.39
CA THR A 40 -5.79 -4.57 -5.13
C THR A 40 -6.78 -5.70 -4.89
N SER A 41 -7.78 -5.42 -4.05
CA SER A 41 -8.91 -6.31 -3.80
C SER A 41 -10.21 -5.58 -4.19
N PRO A 42 -10.45 -5.32 -5.48
CA PRO A 42 -11.61 -4.55 -5.89
C PRO A 42 -12.90 -5.35 -5.70
N SER A 43 -14.01 -4.66 -5.42
CA SER A 43 -15.33 -5.30 -5.35
C SER A 43 -15.84 -5.76 -6.73
N TYR A 44 -15.21 -5.30 -7.80
CA TYR A 44 -15.53 -5.67 -9.19
C TYR A 44 -14.27 -5.65 -10.05
N GLY A 45 -14.16 -6.63 -10.95
CA GLY A 45 -12.98 -6.80 -11.81
C GLY A 45 -11.88 -7.67 -11.17
N PRO A 46 -10.82 -8.00 -11.93
CA PRO A 46 -9.71 -8.77 -11.42
C PRO A 46 -8.83 -7.92 -10.47
N PRO A 47 -8.16 -8.55 -9.49
CA PRO A 47 -7.05 -7.93 -8.76
C PRO A 47 -5.95 -7.44 -9.69
N GLU A 48 -5.34 -6.31 -9.35
CA GLU A 48 -4.21 -5.72 -10.08
C GLU A 48 -3.08 -5.36 -9.11
N ASP A 49 -1.83 -5.49 -9.57
CA ASP A 49 -0.67 -5.08 -8.78
C ASP A 49 -0.36 -3.62 -9.08
N VAL A 50 -0.57 -2.75 -8.08
CA VAL A 50 -0.42 -1.29 -8.18
C VAL A 50 0.83 -0.86 -7.43
N VAL A 51 1.65 -0.02 -8.07
CA VAL A 51 2.86 0.55 -7.47
C VAL A 51 2.61 2.02 -7.12
N VAL A 52 2.71 2.36 -5.83
CA VAL A 52 2.52 3.72 -5.32
C VAL A 52 3.86 4.27 -4.84
N ARG A 53 4.23 5.46 -5.32
CA ARG A 53 5.49 6.12 -4.91
C ARG A 53 5.36 6.69 -3.50
N ILE A 54 6.34 6.47 -2.65
CA ILE A 54 6.32 6.93 -1.25
C ILE A 54 6.10 8.45 -1.11
N PRO A 55 6.72 9.32 -1.93
CA PRO A 55 6.54 10.77 -1.79
C PRO A 55 5.11 11.28 -2.01
N ILE A 56 4.23 10.49 -2.62
CA ILE A 56 2.82 10.88 -2.89
C ILE A 56 1.84 10.25 -1.90
N ILE A 57 2.33 9.43 -0.97
CA ILE A 57 1.50 8.79 0.05
C ILE A 57 1.25 9.82 1.15
N SER A 58 -0.02 10.11 1.42
CA SER A 58 -0.43 10.96 2.54
C SER A 58 -0.30 10.19 3.84
N TYR A 59 -0.85 8.98 3.90
CA TYR A 59 -0.70 8.03 4.99
C TYR A 59 -1.10 6.62 4.55
N VAL A 60 -0.77 5.63 5.38
CA VAL A 60 -1.21 4.24 5.21
C VAL A 60 -2.02 3.85 6.44
N ARG A 61 -3.19 3.27 6.22
CA ARG A 61 -4.01 2.68 7.26
C ARG A 61 -3.80 1.17 7.25
N LEU A 62 -3.42 0.63 8.41
CA LEU A 62 -3.22 -0.79 8.63
C LEU A 62 -4.53 -1.36 9.17
N GLU A 63 -5.04 -2.44 8.57
CA GLU A 63 -6.19 -3.18 9.08
C GLU A 63 -5.63 -4.41 9.82
N GLY A 64 -5.38 -4.24 11.11
CA GLY A 64 -4.93 -5.30 12.03
C GLY A 64 -6.07 -6.08 12.65
#